data_AF-A0A293MV37-F1
#
_entry.id   AF-A0A293MV37-F1
#
_cell.length_a   1.000
_cell.length_b   1.000
_cell.length_c   1.000
_cell.angle_alpha   90.00
_cell.angle_beta   90.00
_cell.angle_gamma   90.00
#
_symmetry.space_group_name_H-M   'P 1'
#
loop_
_entity.id
_entity.type
_entity.pdbx_description
1 polymer ?
#
loop_
_entity_poly.entity_id
_entity_poly.type
_entity_poly.pdbx_seq_one_letter_code
_entity_poly.pdbx_strand_id
1 'polypeptide(L)'
;MGYESKAIQKIQLFLVFRIRAANSFFFFLNKPSFVRPFSMRIQEQTEQYGFSYHNSLILQSHKLTLPCQLPPKHDLSMTRFPKQSTPCLVLQQEFETLKESFGRHVELYTDGSKTDTSVACAMVTGSVIKSYCLCPVMSIFSAEVYAV
;
A
#
# COMPACT_ATOMS: atom_id res chain seq x y z
N MET A 1 -19.19 22.03 -9.42
CA MET A 1 -19.08 21.93 -7.95
C MET A 1 -19.33 20.48 -7.49
N GLY A 2 -18.43 19.54 -7.79
CA GLY A 2 -18.69 18.12 -7.49
C GLY A 2 -17.44 17.24 -7.31
N TYR A 3 -16.24 17.82 -7.36
CA TYR A 3 -14.98 17.07 -7.27
C TYR A 3 -14.30 17.20 -5.90
N GLU A 4 -14.54 18.29 -5.16
CA GLU A 4 -13.96 18.47 -3.82
C GLU A 4 -14.56 17.52 -2.78
N SER A 5 -15.82 17.09 -2.94
CA SER A 5 -16.48 16.20 -1.98
C SER A 5 -15.93 14.76 -2.00
N LYS A 6 -15.30 14.31 -3.10
CA LYS A 6 -14.68 12.97 -3.17
C LYS A 6 -13.21 12.96 -2.71
N ALA A 7 -12.51 14.10 -2.78
CA ALA A 7 -11.13 14.20 -2.30
C ALA A 7 -11.04 14.06 -0.77
N ILE A 8 -12.08 14.47 -0.05
CA ILE A 8 -12.15 14.45 1.42
C ILE A 8 -12.32 13.01 1.97
N GLN A 9 -12.67 12.03 1.14
CA GLN A 9 -13.08 10.72 1.64
C GLN A 9 -11.96 9.70 1.91
N LYS A 10 -10.71 9.98 1.54
CA LYS A 10 -9.58 9.09 1.82
C LYS A 10 -8.26 9.86 1.98
N ILE A 11 -8.02 10.37 3.18
CA ILE A 11 -6.67 10.66 3.65
C ILE A 11 -6.10 9.33 4.14
N GLN A 12 -5.35 8.64 3.29
CA GLN A 12 -4.57 7.47 3.69
C GLN A 12 -3.16 7.94 4.05
N LEU A 13 -2.82 7.76 5.32
CA LEU A 13 -1.58 8.13 5.95
C LEU A 13 -0.49 7.10 5.58
N PHE A 14 0.68 7.58 5.15
CA PHE A 14 1.83 6.77 4.75
C PHE A 14 2.15 5.69 5.80
N LEU A 15 1.97 4.43 5.44
CA LEU A 15 2.51 3.29 6.16
C LEU A 15 3.67 2.72 5.34
N VAL A 16 4.90 3.05 5.72
CA VAL A 16 6.08 2.38 5.15
C VAL A 16 6.16 0.99 5.79
N PHE A 17 5.62 0.00 5.08
CA PHE A 17 5.80 -1.40 5.45
C PHE A 17 7.27 -1.77 5.25
N ARG A 18 8.00 -1.89 6.36
CA ARG A 18 9.21 -2.72 6.39
C ARG A 18 8.77 -4.18 6.28
N ILE A 19 8.61 -4.68 5.05
CA ILE A 19 8.48 -6.12 4.81
C ILE A 19 9.82 -6.76 5.19
N ARG A 20 9.95 -7.20 6.44
CA ARG A 20 10.91 -8.24 6.77
C ARG A 20 10.42 -9.49 6.05
N ALA A 21 11.04 -9.80 4.92
CA ALA A 21 10.95 -11.10 4.28
C ALA A 21 11.61 -12.13 5.20
N ALA A 22 10.93 -12.49 6.28
CA ALA A 22 11.30 -13.58 7.16
C ALA A 22 10.06 -14.45 7.32
N ASN A 23 10.07 -15.61 6.65
CA ASN A 23 9.14 -16.72 6.84
C ASN A 23 7.63 -16.40 6.74
N SER A 24 7.23 -15.65 5.71
CA SER A 24 5.82 -15.38 5.39
C SER A 24 4.99 -16.66 5.21
N PHE A 25 5.63 -17.77 4.80
CA PHE A 25 5.02 -19.10 4.73
C PHE A 25 4.58 -19.62 6.11
N PHE A 26 5.50 -19.68 7.08
CA PHE A 26 5.17 -20.12 8.44
C PHE A 26 4.16 -19.19 9.11
N PHE A 27 4.23 -17.88 8.85
CA PHE A 27 3.27 -16.91 9.37
C PHE A 27 1.84 -17.18 8.85
N PHE A 28 1.69 -17.50 7.57
CA PHE A 28 0.40 -17.85 6.98
C PHE A 28 -0.12 -19.20 7.49
N LEU A 29 0.74 -20.22 7.64
CA LEU A 29 0.32 -21.51 8.19
C LEU A 29 -0.22 -21.40 9.62
N ASN A 30 0.34 -20.50 10.43
CA ASN A 30 -0.15 -20.25 11.79
C ASN A 30 -1.45 -19.44 11.83
N LYS A 31 -1.73 -18.62 10.81
CA LYS A 31 -2.97 -17.81 10.70
C LYS A 31 -3.45 -17.77 9.23
N PRO A 32 -4.24 -18.76 8.78
CA PRO A 32 -4.70 -18.86 7.39
C PRO A 32 -5.65 -17.73 6.97
N SER A 33 -6.22 -16.99 7.94
CA SER A 33 -7.06 -15.82 7.68
C SER A 33 -6.28 -14.63 7.12
N PHE A 34 -4.95 -14.64 7.18
CA PHE A 34 -4.12 -13.60 6.60
C PHE A 34 -4.03 -13.72 5.08
N VAL A 35 -3.73 -12.61 4.42
CA VAL A 35 -3.55 -12.60 2.97
C VAL A 35 -2.42 -13.56 2.61
N ARG A 36 -2.77 -14.63 1.89
CA ARG A 36 -1.84 -15.67 1.42
C ARG A 36 -0.65 -15.03 0.71
N PRO A 37 0.61 -15.31 1.05
CA PRO A 37 1.79 -14.72 0.40
C PRO A 37 1.81 -14.84 -1.13
N PHE A 38 2.42 -13.85 -1.80
CA PHE A 38 2.47 -13.78 -3.28
C PHE A 38 3.04 -15.03 -3.93
N SER A 39 4.14 -15.59 -3.38
CA SER A 39 4.75 -16.82 -3.90
C SER A 39 3.77 -17.99 -3.94
N MET A 40 2.97 -18.19 -2.88
CA MET A 40 1.95 -19.23 -2.84
C MET A 40 0.78 -18.98 -3.79
N ARG A 41 0.41 -17.71 -4.03
CA ARG A 41 -0.67 -17.38 -4.98
C ARG A 41 -0.24 -17.59 -6.43
N ILE A 42 1.01 -17.27 -6.76
CA ILE A 42 1.57 -17.50 -8.09
C ILE A 42 1.81 -18.99 -8.32
N GLN A 43 2.24 -19.74 -7.30
CA GLN A 43 2.51 -21.17 -7.41
C GLN A 43 1.32 -21.95 -8.03
N GLU A 44 0.12 -21.74 -7.49
CA GLU A 44 -1.10 -22.40 -7.98
C GLU A 44 -1.38 -22.08 -9.46
N GLN A 45 -1.16 -20.83 -9.87
CA GLN A 45 -1.31 -20.44 -11.27
C GLN A 45 -0.21 -21.03 -12.14
N THR A 46 1.03 -21.09 -11.68
CA THR A 46 2.16 -21.63 -12.45
C THR A 46 2.07 -23.14 -12.65
N GLU A 47 1.53 -23.86 -11.66
CA GLU A 47 1.28 -25.31 -11.74
C GLU A 47 0.24 -25.63 -12.83
N GLN A 48 -0.78 -24.79 -13.00
CA GLN A 48 -1.78 -24.93 -14.09
C GLN A 48 -1.16 -24.81 -15.49
N TYR A 49 -0.07 -24.04 -15.65
CA TYR A 49 0.63 -23.86 -16.93
C TYR A 49 1.88 -24.76 -17.07
N GLY A 50 2.10 -25.70 -16.16
CA GLY A 50 3.22 -26.67 -16.23
C GLY A 50 4.60 -26.09 -15.90
N PHE A 51 4.67 -24.90 -15.28
CA PHE A 51 5.93 -24.34 -14.80
C PHE A 51 6.35 -25.03 -13.50
N SER A 52 7.40 -25.87 -13.56
CA SER A 52 8.01 -26.48 -12.38
C SER A 52 8.95 -25.50 -11.68
N TYR A 53 8.85 -25.44 -10.33
CA TYR A 53 9.64 -24.57 -9.44
C TYR A 53 11.17 -24.70 -9.62
N HIS A 54 11.63 -25.82 -10.22
CA HIS A 54 13.04 -26.08 -10.45
C HIS A 54 13.71 -25.17 -11.48
N ASN A 55 12.94 -24.41 -12.29
CA ASN A 55 13.49 -23.56 -13.36
C ASN A 55 13.32 -22.05 -13.13
N SER A 56 12.66 -21.62 -12.05
CA SER A 56 12.62 -20.19 -11.73
C SER A 56 13.95 -19.79 -11.08
N LEU A 57 14.85 -19.20 -11.87
CA LEU A 57 15.94 -18.39 -11.36
C LEU A 57 15.32 -17.44 -10.34
N ILE A 58 15.58 -17.67 -9.06
CA ILE A 58 15.30 -16.69 -8.01
C ILE A 58 16.13 -15.49 -8.42
N LEU A 59 15.50 -14.53 -9.10
CA LEU A 59 16.06 -13.20 -9.30
C LEU A 59 16.47 -12.77 -7.90
N GLN A 60 17.79 -12.76 -7.66
CA GLN A 60 18.32 -12.26 -6.41
C GLN A 60 17.64 -10.91 -6.22
N SER A 61 16.86 -10.79 -5.16
CA SER A 61 16.31 -9.53 -4.70
C SER A 61 17.52 -8.62 -4.54
N HIS A 62 17.85 -7.85 -5.58
CA HIS A 62 18.80 -6.76 -5.45
C HIS A 62 18.23 -5.94 -4.32
N LYS A 63 19.00 -5.87 -3.24
CA LYS A 63 18.65 -5.06 -2.08
C LYS A 63 18.63 -3.64 -2.61
N LEU A 64 17.46 -3.19 -3.06
CA LEU A 64 17.20 -1.82 -3.41
C LEU A 64 17.30 -1.08 -2.07
N THR A 65 18.53 -0.73 -1.74
CA THR A 65 18.81 0.18 -0.66
C THR A 65 18.25 1.49 -1.19
N LEU A 66 17.00 1.81 -0.80
CA LEU A 66 16.47 3.14 -1.07
C LEU A 66 17.53 4.13 -0.58
N PRO A 67 17.88 5.18 -1.34
CA PRO A 67 18.99 6.09 -1.00
C PRO A 67 18.85 6.80 0.36
N CYS A 68 17.71 6.65 1.03
CA CYS A 68 17.42 7.24 2.32
C CYS A 68 18.18 6.49 3.43
N GLN A 69 19.33 7.06 3.83
CA GLN A 69 20.17 6.58 4.93
C GLN A 69 19.48 6.66 6.31
N LEU A 70 18.34 7.34 6.40
CA LEU A 70 17.53 7.47 7.61
C LEU A 70 16.10 6.95 7.37
N PRO A 71 15.49 6.25 8.34
CA PRO A 71 14.10 5.85 8.24
C PRO A 71 13.21 7.09 8.15
N PRO A 72 12.16 7.08 7.31
CA PRO A 72 11.27 8.22 7.19
C PRO A 72 10.57 8.49 8.53
N LYS A 73 10.39 9.77 8.85
CA LYS A 73 9.54 10.19 9.98
C LYS A 73 8.10 9.77 9.66
N HIS A 74 7.51 8.97 10.54
CA HIS A 74 6.12 8.54 10.42
C HIS A 74 5.32 9.14 11.59
N ASP A 75 4.16 9.71 11.30
CA ASP A 75 3.22 10.21 12.29
C ASP A 75 1.89 9.50 12.07
N LEU A 76 1.35 8.88 13.13
CA LEU A 76 0.09 8.12 13.11
C LEU A 76 -1.00 8.76 14.00
N SER A 77 -0.82 10.01 14.43
CA SER A 77 -1.74 10.75 15.32
C SER A 77 -3.20 10.75 14.82
N MET A 78 -3.40 10.85 13.50
CA MET A 78 -4.72 10.80 12.86
C MET A 78 -5.52 9.51 13.14
N THR A 79 -4.85 8.39 13.47
CA THR A 79 -5.53 7.12 13.79
C THR A 79 -6.37 7.17 15.07
N ARG A 80 -6.16 8.18 15.91
CA ARG A 80 -6.93 8.39 17.15
C ARG A 80 -8.36 8.84 16.89
N PHE A 81 -8.65 9.36 15.70
CA PHE A 81 -9.97 9.85 15.32
C PHE A 81 -10.75 8.77 14.56
N PRO A 82 -11.81 8.19 15.16
CA PRO A 82 -12.59 7.16 14.48
C PRO A 82 -13.39 7.78 13.33
N LYS A 83 -13.15 7.31 12.10
CA LYS A 83 -13.77 7.85 10.88
C LYS A 83 -15.31 7.91 10.93
N GLN A 84 -15.95 7.01 11.67
CA GLN A 84 -17.41 6.90 11.76
C GLN A 84 -18.03 7.90 12.74
N SER A 85 -17.29 8.33 13.76
CA SER A 85 -17.80 9.18 14.85
C SER A 85 -17.20 10.58 14.86
N THR A 86 -16.06 10.79 14.20
CA THR A 86 -15.45 12.12 14.08
C THR A 86 -16.06 12.90 12.91
N PRO A 87 -16.56 14.14 13.14
CA PRO A 87 -17.03 14.99 12.05
C PRO A 87 -15.94 15.25 11.00
N CYS A 88 -16.32 15.30 9.73
CA CYS A 88 -15.37 15.50 8.62
C CYS A 88 -14.54 16.78 8.77
N LEU A 89 -15.14 17.87 9.25
CA LEU A 89 -14.46 19.15 9.48
C LEU A 89 -13.31 19.01 10.49
N VAL A 90 -13.49 18.21 11.55
CA VAL A 90 -12.44 17.97 12.55
C VAL A 90 -11.28 17.21 11.92
N LEU A 91 -11.57 16.15 11.13
CA LEU A 91 -10.52 15.39 10.45
C LEU A 91 -9.72 16.26 9.46
N GLN A 92 -10.38 17.16 8.75
CA GLN A 92 -9.72 18.10 7.84
C GLN A 92 -8.79 19.06 8.60
N GLN A 93 -9.28 19.64 9.69
CA GLN A 93 -8.51 20.58 10.50
C GLN A 93 -7.26 19.92 11.10
N GLU A 94 -7.40 18.73 11.67
CA GLU A 94 -6.28 17.96 12.22
C GLU A 94 -5.27 17.57 11.12
N PHE A 95 -5.76 17.24 9.93
CA PHE A 95 -4.90 16.90 8.80
C PHE A 95 -4.09 18.09 8.28
N GLU A 96 -4.70 19.27 8.13
CA GLU A 96 -3.96 20.48 7.72
C GLU A 96 -2.93 20.89 8.78
N THR A 97 -3.28 20.80 10.06
CA THR A 97 -2.34 21.04 11.18
C THR A 97 -1.14 20.09 11.11
N LEU A 98 -1.40 18.80 10.83
CA LEU A 98 -0.35 17.81 10.65
C LEU A 98 0.55 18.14 9.46
N LYS A 99 -0.04 18.53 8.31
CA LYS A 99 0.72 18.92 7.11
C LYS A 99 1.66 20.09 7.38
N GLU A 100 1.17 21.14 8.04
CA GLU A 100 1.97 22.31 8.40
C GLU A 100 3.20 21.95 9.25
N SER A 101 3.09 20.93 10.10
CA SER A 101 4.19 20.46 10.95
C SER A 101 5.39 19.88 10.18
N PHE A 102 5.22 19.50 8.91
CA PHE A 102 6.29 18.97 8.06
C PHE A 102 7.04 20.07 7.28
N GLY A 103 6.67 21.35 7.42
CA GLY A 103 7.37 22.48 6.80
C GLY A 103 7.24 22.48 5.27
N ARG A 104 8.31 22.81 4.52
CA ARG A 104 8.31 22.70 3.05
C ARG A 104 8.32 21.24 2.63
N HIS A 105 7.23 20.77 2.05
CA HIS A 105 7.05 19.40 1.59
C HIS A 105 6.36 19.34 0.23
N VAL A 106 6.41 18.17 -0.41
CA VAL A 106 5.58 17.83 -1.59
C VAL A 106 4.57 16.80 -1.13
N GLU A 107 3.30 17.07 -1.41
CA GLU A 107 2.21 16.18 -1.07
C GLU A 107 2.14 15.02 -2.07
N LEU A 108 2.16 13.81 -1.54
CA LEU A 108 1.99 12.55 -2.26
C LEU A 108 0.87 11.79 -1.56
N TYR A 109 -0.13 11.37 -2.31
CA TYR A 109 -1.24 10.57 -1.81
C TYR A 109 -1.28 9.28 -2.59
N THR A 110 -1.31 8.16 -1.90
CA THR A 110 -1.31 6.82 -2.50
C THR A 110 -2.43 5.98 -1.89
N ASP A 111 -3.09 5.16 -2.69
CA ASP A 111 -4.10 4.20 -2.21
C ASP A 111 -4.02 2.92 -3.04
N GLY A 112 -3.89 1.80 -2.33
CA GLY A 112 -4.08 0.47 -2.88
C GLY A 112 -5.53 0.02 -2.70
N SER A 113 -6.08 -0.67 -3.70
CA SER A 113 -7.41 -1.27 -3.62
C SER A 113 -7.38 -2.72 -4.10
N LYS A 114 -8.22 -3.54 -3.47
CA LYS A 114 -8.42 -4.93 -3.85
C LYS A 114 -9.88 -5.31 -3.67
N THR A 115 -10.44 -5.95 -4.68
CA THR A 115 -11.71 -6.67 -4.64
C THR A 115 -11.43 -8.17 -4.88
N ASP A 116 -12.48 -8.98 -4.95
CA ASP A 116 -12.34 -10.41 -5.26
C ASP A 116 -11.80 -10.64 -6.68
N THR A 117 -12.03 -9.71 -7.60
CA THR A 117 -11.71 -9.87 -9.03
C THR A 117 -10.63 -8.92 -9.54
N SER A 118 -10.31 -7.87 -8.79
CA SER A 118 -9.38 -6.83 -9.26
C SER A 118 -8.48 -6.30 -8.16
N VAL A 119 -7.30 -5.84 -8.58
CA VAL A 119 -6.33 -5.14 -7.74
C VAL A 119 -5.92 -3.89 -8.49
N ALA A 120 -5.93 -2.74 -7.83
CA ALA A 120 -5.54 -1.48 -8.46
C ALA A 120 -4.80 -0.57 -7.47
N CYS A 121 -3.99 0.32 -7.99
CA CYS A 121 -3.33 1.36 -7.21
C CYS A 121 -3.56 2.73 -7.85
N ALA A 122 -3.49 3.77 -7.03
CA ALA A 122 -3.55 5.16 -7.48
C ALA A 122 -2.59 6.04 -6.70
N MET A 123 -2.12 7.09 -7.36
CA MET A 123 -1.23 8.10 -6.81
C MET A 123 -1.63 9.49 -7.29
N VAL A 124 -1.59 10.46 -6.38
CA VAL A 124 -1.88 11.87 -6.64
C VAL A 124 -0.76 12.73 -6.06
N THR A 125 -0.25 13.67 -6.86
CA THR A 125 0.66 14.71 -6.40
C THR A 125 0.45 15.99 -7.20
N GLY A 126 0.17 17.11 -6.53
CA GLY A 126 -0.17 18.37 -7.19
C GLY A 126 -1.27 18.19 -8.25
N SER A 127 -0.93 18.43 -9.51
CA SER A 127 -1.83 18.25 -10.66
C SER A 127 -1.75 16.87 -11.34
N VAL A 128 -0.86 15.99 -10.88
CA VAL A 128 -0.64 14.67 -11.48
C VAL A 128 -1.48 13.64 -10.75
N ILE A 129 -2.26 12.89 -11.52
CA ILE A 129 -3.05 11.74 -11.05
C ILE A 129 -2.67 10.55 -11.93
N LYS A 130 -2.28 9.45 -11.31
CA LYS A 130 -2.01 8.18 -11.99
C LYS A 130 -2.77 7.06 -11.31
N SER A 131 -3.30 6.14 -12.09
CA SER A 131 -3.93 4.92 -11.59
C SER A 131 -3.65 3.75 -12.52
N TYR A 132 -3.52 2.56 -11.93
CA TYR A 132 -3.18 1.34 -12.65
C TYR A 132 -4.02 0.18 -12.14
N CYS A 133 -4.57 -0.61 -13.07
CA CYS A 133 -5.07 -1.95 -12.77
C CYS A 133 -3.87 -2.92 -12.79
N LEU A 134 -3.70 -3.64 -11.70
CA LEU A 134 -2.63 -4.62 -11.51
C LEU A 134 -3.18 -6.03 -11.77
N CYS A 135 -2.26 -7.00 -11.85
CA CYS A 135 -2.66 -8.40 -11.98
C CYS A 135 -3.51 -8.84 -10.76
N PRO A 136 -4.68 -9.48 -10.95
CA PRO A 136 -5.58 -9.87 -9.84
C PRO A 136 -4.94 -10.77 -8.78
N VAL A 137 -3.88 -11.51 -9.14
CA VAL A 137 -3.10 -12.36 -8.22
C VAL A 137 -2.28 -11.54 -7.21
N MET A 138 -2.10 -10.24 -7.43
CA MET A 138 -1.39 -9.36 -6.51
C MET A 138 -2.18 -9.15 -5.21
N SER A 139 -1.46 -8.78 -4.15
CA SER A 139 -2.07 -8.47 -2.85
C SER A 139 -2.41 -7.00 -2.77
N ILE A 140 -3.29 -6.66 -1.83
CA ILE A 140 -3.46 -5.27 -1.40
C ILE A 140 -2.11 -4.63 -1.04
N PHE A 141 -1.23 -5.35 -0.32
CA PHE A 141 0.13 -4.88 0.00
C PHE A 141 0.99 -4.60 -1.23
N SER A 142 0.82 -5.38 -2.30
CA SER A 142 1.55 -5.12 -3.55
C SER A 142 1.03 -3.85 -4.19
N ALA A 143 -0.29 -3.64 -4.22
CA ALA A 143 -0.89 -2.42 -4.73
C ALA A 143 -0.42 -1.18 -3.97
N GLU A 144 -0.37 -1.23 -2.63
CA GLU A 144 0.16 -0.13 -1.80
C GLU A 144 1.61 0.21 -2.14
N VAL A 145 2.46 -0.80 -2.39
CA VAL A 145 3.86 -0.58 -2.78
C VAL A 145 3.99 -0.03 -4.20
N TYR A 146 3.17 -0.52 -5.14
CA TYR A 146 3.16 -0.04 -6.54
C TYR A 146 2.62 1.39 -6.68
N ALA A 147 1.88 1.89 -5.69
CA ALA A 147 1.37 3.26 -5.68
C ALA A 147 2.47 4.30 -5.38
N VAL A 148 3.59 3.89 -4.76
CA VAL A 148 4.72 4.73 -4.36
C VAL A 148 5.80 4.73 -5.44
#